data_AF-A0A933C3F9-F1
#
_entry.id   AF-A0A933C3F9-F1
#
_cell.length_a   1.000
_cell.length_b   1.000
_cell.length_c   1.000
_cell.angle_alpha   90.00
_cell.angle_beta   90.00
_cell.angle_gamma   90.00
#
_symmetry.space_group_name_H-M   'P 1'
#
loop_
_entity.id
_entity.type
_entity.pdbx_description
1 polymer ?
#
loop_
_entity_poly.entity_id
_entity_poly.type
_entity_poly.pdbx_seq_one_letter_code
_entity_poly.pdbx_strand_id
1 'polypeptide(L)'
;MNRTPSLAIVAAILVALPGTLLSQVRSDFEIVRSFEIESGAIVTAIEAATTTIEIVDVESRIVELDSAYREYRAMIDRALYPDGFAGRLVKLRGQLAYAKDKITIIETQYVRITELETQVRKLSQQVENLAGENARMLGEMRLLKGSEAFDSLNAVIIKLRQGLRQRDDLIFALVDSLFLQYDKDVAVMSDREKRSVAARLERRNVFSGIQQSIKDNVQFLDATELTGNDIVKLGDEHAAFVSKWRGLGKKLADVYAGTASKRAAELATIDTMISRWKSKLGGLYWRTLNNVFVKAAIPVRPFSNGQEFYTILTAYLDEEIRKARDEKDGQRYFRYEAFADSLWHPHIVPDWIPSMVKTGGLTQQHVDTIQEKVDEWEAIVSPPLTAVYIVIGIVMLVVVLYLYRRYMRTREKVET
;
A
#
# COMPACT_ATOMS: atom_id res chain seq x y z
N MET A 1 -17.61 -45.29 9.68
CA MET A 1 -17.95 -46.73 9.58
C MET A 1 -19.19 -46.83 8.71
N ASN A 2 -19.35 -47.70 7.72
CA ASN A 2 -18.52 -48.77 7.18
C ASN A 2 -19.12 -49.18 5.83
N ARG A 3 -18.24 -49.42 4.85
CA ARG A 3 -18.23 -50.53 3.86
C ARG A 3 -19.36 -50.64 2.79
N THR A 4 -18.87 -50.56 1.55
CA THR A 4 -19.25 -51.26 0.29
C THR A 4 -19.77 -52.71 0.46
N PRO A 5 -20.26 -53.47 -0.57
CA PRO A 5 -20.16 -53.34 -2.05
C PRO A 5 -21.53 -53.60 -2.77
N SER A 6 -21.74 -53.74 -4.09
CA SER A 6 -21.33 -54.87 -4.95
C SER A 6 -21.99 -54.86 -6.36
N LEU A 7 -21.22 -55.35 -7.35
CA LEU A 7 -21.57 -56.27 -8.46
C LEU A 7 -22.68 -55.92 -9.46
N ALA A 8 -22.29 -55.73 -10.73
CA ALA A 8 -23.09 -56.11 -11.89
C ALA A 8 -22.26 -57.06 -12.78
N ILE A 9 -22.77 -58.27 -12.95
CA ILE A 9 -22.26 -59.39 -13.73
C ILE A 9 -22.96 -59.37 -15.09
N VAL A 10 -22.25 -59.54 -16.21
CA VAL A 10 -22.65 -60.48 -17.30
C VAL A 10 -21.39 -61.03 -17.98
N ALA A 11 -21.43 -62.35 -18.16
CA ALA A 11 -20.42 -63.34 -18.51
C ALA A 11 -19.81 -63.27 -19.92
N ALA A 12 -18.60 -63.84 -20.06
CA ALA A 12 -18.22 -64.65 -21.22
C ALA A 12 -17.11 -65.68 -20.87
N ILE A 13 -17.56 -66.92 -20.64
CA ILE A 13 -16.95 -68.24 -20.94
C ILE A 13 -15.44 -68.42 -20.71
N LEU A 14 -15.15 -69.16 -19.63
CA LEU A 14 -13.87 -69.82 -19.35
C LEU A 14 -13.86 -71.19 -20.04
N VAL A 15 -12.99 -71.40 -21.04
CA VAL A 15 -12.55 -72.72 -21.49
C VAL A 15 -11.03 -72.72 -21.50
N ALA A 16 -10.43 -73.49 -20.59
CA ALA A 16 -9.02 -73.86 -20.65
C ALA A 16 -8.83 -75.28 -20.10
N LEU A 17 -8.67 -76.24 -21.01
CA LEU A 17 -7.90 -77.48 -20.80
C LEU A 17 -6.49 -77.26 -21.39
N PRO A 18 -5.48 -78.03 -20.96
CA PRO A 18 -4.11 -77.54 -20.80
C PRO A 18 -3.17 -77.95 -21.94
N GLY A 19 -2.12 -77.15 -22.11
CA GLY A 19 -0.79 -77.57 -22.53
C GLY A 19 -0.65 -78.14 -23.94
N THR A 20 -0.31 -77.28 -24.90
CA THR A 20 0.91 -77.40 -25.74
C THR A 20 0.97 -76.22 -26.71
N LEU A 21 2.21 -75.86 -27.04
CA LEU A 21 2.63 -74.79 -27.94
C LEU A 21 1.80 -74.74 -29.23
N LEU A 22 0.83 -73.83 -29.30
CA LEU A 22 0.31 -73.33 -30.55
C LEU A 22 0.84 -71.91 -30.71
N SER A 23 1.91 -71.78 -31.49
CA SER A 23 2.17 -70.53 -32.19
C SER A 23 0.94 -70.26 -33.05
N GLN A 24 0.00 -69.46 -32.55
CA GLN A 24 -0.98 -68.84 -33.42
C GLN A 24 -0.18 -67.98 -34.39
N VAL A 25 -0.03 -68.47 -35.62
CA VAL A 25 0.45 -67.68 -36.74
C VAL A 25 -0.62 -66.62 -36.98
N ARG A 26 -0.52 -65.50 -36.26
CA ARG A 26 -1.24 -64.28 -36.61
C ARG A 26 -0.82 -63.93 -38.04
N SER A 27 -1.79 -63.63 -38.88
CA SER A 27 -1.48 -63.20 -40.24
C SER A 27 -0.67 -61.91 -40.18
N ASP A 28 0.30 -61.75 -41.09
CA ASP A 28 1.09 -60.53 -41.25
C ASP A 28 0.19 -59.28 -41.29
N PHE A 29 -0.98 -59.39 -41.92
CA PHE A 29 -2.00 -58.34 -41.95
C PHE A 29 -2.57 -58.02 -40.57
N GLU A 30 -2.84 -59.03 -39.74
CA GLU A 30 -3.37 -58.84 -38.38
C GLU A 30 -2.35 -58.17 -37.46
N ILE A 31 -1.06 -58.48 -37.62
CA ILE A 31 0.01 -57.86 -36.82
C ILE A 31 0.15 -56.38 -37.18
N VAL A 32 0.20 -56.03 -38.48
CA VAL A 32 0.26 -54.63 -38.91
C VAL A 32 -0.98 -53.86 -38.43
N ARG A 33 -2.17 -54.45 -38.61
CA ARG A 33 -3.43 -53.81 -38.18
C ARG A 33 -3.49 -53.60 -36.67
N SER A 34 -3.01 -54.56 -35.87
CA SER A 34 -2.98 -54.43 -34.42
C SER A 34 -2.03 -53.32 -33.98
N PHE A 35 -0.84 -53.22 -34.60
CA PHE A 35 0.08 -52.10 -34.37
C PHE A 35 -0.53 -50.74 -34.72
N GLU A 36 -1.25 -50.62 -35.84
CA GLU A 36 -1.94 -49.38 -36.21
C GLU A 36 -3.02 -49.01 -35.21
N ILE A 37 -3.84 -49.97 -34.77
CA ILE A 37 -4.90 -49.76 -33.77
C ILE A 37 -4.31 -49.33 -32.44
N GLU A 38 -3.32 -50.05 -31.92
CA GLU A 38 -2.71 -49.75 -30.62
C GLU A 38 -1.96 -48.41 -30.67
N SER A 39 -1.20 -48.14 -31.75
CA SER A 39 -0.55 -46.84 -31.91
C SER A 39 -1.56 -45.69 -32.04
N GLY A 40 -2.69 -45.89 -32.73
CA GLY A 40 -3.78 -44.93 -32.80
C GLY A 40 -4.44 -44.69 -31.43
N ALA A 41 -4.66 -45.75 -30.65
CA ALA A 41 -5.20 -45.64 -29.29
C ALA A 41 -4.24 -44.91 -28.34
N ILE A 42 -2.93 -44.99 -28.57
CA ILE A 42 -1.93 -44.19 -27.83
C ILE A 42 -2.04 -42.72 -28.22
N VAL A 43 -2.18 -42.38 -29.52
CA VAL A 43 -2.40 -40.98 -29.95
C VAL A 43 -3.61 -40.38 -29.23
N THR A 44 -4.75 -41.08 -29.25
CA THR A 44 -5.97 -40.61 -28.57
C THR A 44 -5.73 -40.43 -27.06
N ALA A 45 -4.94 -41.30 -26.44
CA ALA A 45 -4.61 -41.20 -25.03
C ALA A 45 -3.67 -40.02 -24.72
N ILE A 46 -2.71 -39.72 -25.61
CA ILE A 46 -1.87 -38.51 -25.51
C ILE A 46 -2.74 -37.25 -25.58
N GLU A 47 -3.69 -37.20 -26.51
CA GLU A 47 -4.57 -36.04 -26.71
C GLU A 47 -5.57 -35.84 -25.57
N ALA A 48 -6.01 -36.94 -24.94
CA ALA A 48 -6.95 -36.92 -23.83
C ALA A 48 -6.29 -36.73 -22.45
N ALA A 49 -4.97 -36.89 -22.35
CA ALA A 49 -4.26 -36.77 -21.08
C ALA A 49 -4.38 -35.34 -20.51
N THR A 50 -4.70 -35.25 -19.22
CA THR A 50 -4.86 -34.01 -18.47
C THR A 50 -3.96 -33.92 -17.25
N THR A 51 -3.33 -35.03 -16.85
CA THR A 51 -2.47 -35.10 -15.66
C THR A 51 -1.12 -35.75 -15.96
N THR A 52 -0.12 -35.45 -15.14
CA THR A 52 1.21 -36.07 -15.24
C THR A 52 1.15 -37.60 -15.04
N ILE A 53 0.20 -38.10 -14.26
CA ILE A 53 0.00 -39.55 -14.04
C ILE A 53 -0.46 -40.24 -15.32
N GLU A 54 -1.45 -39.66 -16.02
CA GLU A 54 -1.93 -40.18 -17.31
C GLU A 54 -0.83 -40.17 -18.36
N ILE A 55 0.05 -39.15 -18.38
CA ILE A 55 1.21 -39.11 -19.26
C ILE A 55 2.19 -40.25 -18.99
N VAL A 56 2.43 -40.62 -17.73
CA VAL A 56 3.29 -41.75 -17.36
C VAL A 56 2.69 -43.09 -17.79
N ASP A 57 1.37 -43.24 -17.71
CA ASP A 57 0.66 -44.42 -18.22
C ASP A 57 0.82 -44.54 -19.75
N VAL A 58 0.64 -43.43 -20.47
CA VAL A 58 0.82 -43.40 -21.92
C VAL A 58 2.29 -43.64 -22.32
N GLU A 59 3.25 -43.15 -21.54
CA GLU A 59 4.68 -43.44 -21.72
C GLU A 59 4.96 -44.95 -21.63
N SER A 60 4.36 -45.61 -20.64
CA SER A 60 4.47 -47.07 -20.45
C SER A 60 3.85 -47.84 -21.63
N ARG A 61 2.69 -47.41 -22.14
CA ARG A 61 2.05 -48.01 -23.33
C ARG A 61 2.89 -47.90 -24.60
N ILE A 62 3.66 -46.81 -24.77
CA ILE A 62 4.61 -46.69 -25.89
C ILE A 62 5.77 -47.68 -25.75
N VAL A 63 6.26 -47.91 -24.53
CA VAL A 63 7.30 -48.91 -24.24
C VAL A 63 6.78 -50.32 -24.52
N GLU A 64 5.55 -50.62 -24.10
CA GLU A 64 4.88 -51.89 -24.38
C GLU A 64 4.70 -52.10 -25.89
N LEU A 65 4.22 -51.10 -26.63
CA LEU A 65 4.08 -51.14 -28.09
C LEU A 65 5.43 -51.40 -28.79
N ASP A 66 6.50 -50.72 -28.36
CA ASP A 66 7.86 -50.94 -28.88
C ASP A 66 8.28 -52.39 -28.63
N SER A 67 8.11 -52.89 -27.40
CA SER A 67 8.52 -54.25 -27.03
C SER A 67 7.74 -55.34 -27.78
N ALA A 68 6.41 -55.18 -27.92
CA ALA A 68 5.52 -56.20 -28.48
C ALA A 68 5.67 -56.37 -30.00
N TYR A 69 6.06 -55.32 -30.71
CA TYR A 69 6.11 -55.31 -32.17
C TYR A 69 7.53 -55.24 -32.75
N ARG A 70 8.56 -55.21 -31.90
CA ARG A 70 9.98 -55.12 -32.30
C ARG A 70 10.41 -56.22 -33.27
N GLU A 71 9.98 -57.46 -33.02
CA GLU A 71 10.35 -58.61 -33.85
C GLU A 71 9.69 -58.56 -35.24
N TYR A 72 8.59 -57.82 -35.39
CA TYR A 72 7.83 -57.67 -36.64
C TYR A 72 8.19 -56.42 -37.44
N ARG A 73 9.25 -55.70 -37.04
CA ARG A 73 9.66 -54.40 -37.62
C ARG A 73 9.74 -54.40 -39.14
N ALA A 74 10.43 -55.36 -39.75
CA ALA A 74 10.66 -55.37 -41.19
C ALA A 74 9.35 -55.45 -42.01
N MET A 75 8.37 -56.17 -41.48
CA MET A 75 7.04 -56.30 -42.07
C MET A 75 6.24 -55.01 -41.90
N ILE A 76 6.26 -54.41 -40.70
CA ILE A 76 5.60 -53.13 -40.41
C ILE A 76 6.20 -52.00 -41.26
N ASP A 77 7.53 -51.97 -41.41
CA ASP A 77 8.26 -50.99 -42.23
C ASP A 77 7.84 -51.06 -43.71
N ARG A 78 7.59 -52.27 -44.24
CA ARG A 78 7.10 -52.46 -45.61
C ARG A 78 5.64 -52.03 -45.77
N ALA A 79 4.79 -52.32 -44.79
CA ALA A 79 3.37 -52.00 -44.85
C ALA A 79 3.06 -50.51 -44.64
N LEU A 80 3.85 -49.82 -43.80
CA LEU A 80 3.62 -48.44 -43.39
C LEU A 80 4.59 -47.42 -44.03
N TYR A 81 5.11 -47.71 -45.22
CA TYR A 81 5.99 -46.78 -45.93
C TYR A 81 5.28 -45.45 -46.23
N PRO A 82 5.94 -44.28 -46.03
CA PRO A 82 7.35 -44.09 -45.67
C PRO A 82 7.65 -44.04 -44.16
N ASP A 83 6.65 -44.01 -43.28
CA ASP A 83 6.84 -43.78 -41.85
C ASP A 83 7.48 -44.99 -41.11
N GLY A 84 7.00 -46.20 -41.41
CA GLY A 84 7.46 -47.44 -40.78
C GLY A 84 7.26 -47.51 -39.26
N PHE A 85 7.78 -48.57 -38.65
CA PHE A 85 7.73 -48.85 -37.22
C PHE A 85 8.45 -47.76 -36.39
N ALA A 86 9.70 -47.47 -36.76
CA ALA A 86 10.53 -46.52 -36.04
C ALA A 86 9.97 -45.09 -36.14
N GLY A 87 9.51 -44.67 -37.32
CA GLY A 87 8.92 -43.34 -37.50
C GLY A 87 7.64 -43.16 -36.68
N ARG A 88 6.80 -44.20 -36.58
CA ARG A 88 5.60 -44.16 -35.73
C ARG A 88 5.96 -43.99 -34.26
N LEU A 89 6.93 -44.74 -33.72
CA LEU A 89 7.39 -44.59 -32.34
C LEU A 89 8.00 -43.22 -32.07
N VAL A 90 8.77 -42.67 -33.01
CA VAL A 90 9.33 -41.31 -32.90
C VAL A 90 8.22 -40.26 -32.83
N LYS A 91 7.19 -40.38 -33.69
CA LYS A 91 6.04 -39.47 -33.66
C LYS A 91 5.28 -39.54 -32.33
N LEU A 92 5.00 -40.75 -31.83
CA LEU A 92 4.34 -40.94 -30.54
C LEU A 92 5.14 -40.34 -29.38
N ARG A 93 6.46 -40.60 -29.32
CA ARG A 93 7.34 -40.03 -28.30
C ARG A 93 7.42 -38.50 -28.39
N GLY A 94 7.45 -37.95 -29.60
CA GLY A 94 7.42 -36.50 -29.81
C GLY A 94 6.11 -35.85 -29.35
N GLN A 95 4.97 -36.45 -29.68
CA GLN A 95 3.65 -36.00 -29.22
C GLN A 95 3.52 -36.09 -27.69
N LEU A 96 3.98 -37.19 -27.09
CA LEU A 96 3.99 -37.38 -25.65
C LEU A 96 4.87 -36.32 -24.96
N ALA A 97 6.06 -36.05 -25.48
CA ALA A 97 6.97 -35.04 -24.92
C ALA A 97 6.32 -33.63 -24.94
N TYR A 98 5.65 -33.27 -26.04
CA TYR A 98 4.92 -32.01 -26.14
C TYR A 98 3.75 -31.94 -25.14
N ALA A 99 2.95 -33.02 -25.02
CA ALA A 99 1.85 -33.09 -24.07
C ALA A 99 2.35 -33.01 -22.61
N LYS A 100 3.45 -33.70 -22.29
CA LYS A 100 4.11 -33.69 -20.97
C LYS A 100 4.54 -32.29 -20.56
N ASP A 101 5.20 -31.54 -21.45
CA ASP A 101 5.64 -30.17 -21.18
C ASP A 101 4.43 -29.25 -20.91
N LYS A 102 3.41 -29.33 -21.78
CA LYS A 102 2.17 -28.56 -21.63
C LYS A 102 1.45 -28.85 -20.30
N ILE A 103 1.30 -30.12 -19.94
CA ILE A 103 0.63 -30.53 -18.69
C ILE A 103 1.43 -30.07 -17.47
N THR A 104 2.76 -30.20 -17.51
CA THR A 104 3.64 -29.73 -16.42
C THR A 104 3.49 -28.22 -16.19
N ILE A 105 3.42 -27.44 -17.27
CA ILE A 105 3.16 -25.98 -17.19
C ILE A 105 1.79 -25.71 -16.57
N ILE A 106 0.73 -26.42 -17.00
CA ILE A 106 -0.63 -26.26 -16.48
C ILE A 106 -0.70 -26.61 -14.98
N GLU A 107 -0.13 -27.73 -14.56
CA GLU A 107 -0.11 -28.15 -13.15
C GLU A 107 0.64 -27.13 -12.28
N THR A 108 1.80 -26.66 -12.75
CA THR A 108 2.59 -25.63 -12.05
C THR A 108 1.80 -24.31 -11.92
N GLN A 109 1.11 -23.90 -12.99
CA GLN A 109 0.25 -22.72 -12.97
C GLN A 109 -0.94 -22.91 -12.02
N TYR A 110 -1.55 -24.09 -11.98
CA TYR A 110 -2.66 -24.40 -11.06
C TYR A 110 -2.23 -24.29 -9.59
N VAL A 111 -1.05 -24.80 -9.24
CA VAL A 111 -0.47 -24.65 -7.89
C VAL A 111 -0.27 -23.18 -7.54
N ARG A 112 0.32 -22.40 -8.46
CA ARG A 112 0.54 -20.95 -8.26
C ARG A 112 -0.77 -20.17 -8.13
N ILE A 113 -1.79 -20.49 -8.94
CA ILE A 113 -3.11 -19.88 -8.84
C ILE A 113 -3.73 -20.20 -7.47
N THR A 114 -3.66 -21.46 -7.03
CA THR A 114 -4.19 -21.88 -5.71
C THR A 114 -3.50 -21.13 -4.57
N GLU A 115 -2.19 -20.94 -4.64
CA GLU A 115 -1.43 -20.16 -3.67
C GLU A 115 -1.87 -18.68 -3.68
N LEU A 116 -1.94 -18.06 -4.86
CA LEU A 116 -2.40 -16.67 -5.00
C LEU A 116 -3.84 -16.49 -4.51
N GLU A 117 -4.73 -17.45 -4.76
CA GLU A 117 -6.09 -17.42 -4.22
C GLU A 117 -6.11 -17.48 -2.68
N THR A 118 -5.22 -18.28 -2.09
CA THR A 118 -5.07 -18.35 -0.63
C THR A 118 -4.56 -17.02 -0.07
N GLN A 119 -3.58 -16.39 -0.72
CA GLN A 119 -3.07 -15.08 -0.36
C GLN A 119 -4.16 -14.00 -0.47
N VAL A 120 -4.93 -13.98 -1.56
CA VAL A 120 -6.07 -13.07 -1.75
C VAL A 120 -7.10 -13.21 -0.64
N ARG A 121 -7.43 -14.45 -0.23
CA ARG A 121 -8.36 -14.69 0.90
C ARG A 121 -7.80 -14.13 2.21
N LYS A 122 -6.53 -14.39 2.50
CA LYS A 122 -5.85 -13.88 3.70
C LYS A 122 -5.84 -12.35 3.74
N LEU A 123 -5.46 -11.70 2.64
CA LEU A 123 -5.46 -10.24 2.53
C LEU A 123 -6.87 -9.67 2.71
N SER A 124 -7.89 -10.29 2.11
CA SER A 124 -9.29 -9.85 2.26
C SER A 124 -9.73 -9.89 3.72
N GLN A 125 -9.41 -10.97 4.45
CA GLN A 125 -9.74 -11.09 5.87
C GLN A 125 -9.02 -10.03 6.72
N GLN A 126 -7.75 -9.76 6.42
CA GLN A 126 -6.97 -8.74 7.15
C GLN A 126 -7.54 -7.33 6.92
N VAL A 127 -7.97 -7.02 5.69
CA VAL A 127 -8.64 -5.75 5.37
C VAL A 127 -9.94 -5.61 6.17
N GLU A 128 -10.75 -6.67 6.24
CA GLU A 128 -12.02 -6.65 6.98
C GLU A 128 -11.80 -6.48 8.50
N ASN A 129 -10.84 -7.21 9.07
CA ASN A 129 -10.50 -7.10 10.49
C ASN A 129 -10.03 -5.69 10.84
N LEU A 130 -9.09 -5.13 10.06
CA LEU A 130 -8.60 -3.77 10.29
C LEU A 130 -9.70 -2.73 10.07
N ALA A 131 -10.63 -2.94 9.12
CA ALA A 131 -11.77 -2.05 8.95
C ALA A 131 -12.65 -2.02 10.21
N GLY A 132 -12.91 -3.19 10.81
CA GLY A 132 -13.65 -3.30 12.07
C GLY A 132 -12.93 -2.63 13.25
N GLU A 133 -11.63 -2.89 13.40
CA GLU A 133 -10.80 -2.28 14.46
C GLU A 133 -10.73 -0.75 14.31
N ASN A 134 -10.46 -0.25 13.11
CA ASN A 134 -10.41 1.19 12.85
C ASN A 134 -11.76 1.87 13.11
N ALA A 135 -12.87 1.24 12.74
CA ALA A 135 -14.20 1.78 13.01
C ALA A 135 -14.48 1.89 14.52
N ARG A 136 -14.05 0.89 15.30
CA ARG A 136 -14.14 0.93 16.77
C ARG A 136 -13.28 2.04 17.36
N MET A 137 -12.02 2.15 16.94
CA MET A 137 -11.11 3.21 17.39
C MET A 137 -11.61 4.60 17.01
N LEU A 138 -12.21 4.78 15.83
CA LEU A 138 -12.88 6.03 15.45
C LEU A 138 -14.02 6.38 16.41
N GLY A 139 -14.79 5.38 16.86
CA GLY A 139 -15.82 5.54 17.87
C GLY A 139 -15.25 5.95 19.24
N GLU A 140 -14.23 5.24 19.71
CA GLU A 140 -13.53 5.53 20.97
C GLU A 140 -12.93 6.94 20.97
N MET A 141 -12.27 7.33 19.87
CA MET A 141 -11.67 8.65 19.72
C MET A 141 -12.73 9.77 19.82
N ARG A 142 -13.92 9.58 19.26
CA ARG A 142 -15.03 10.54 19.37
C ARG A 142 -15.56 10.67 20.80
N LEU A 143 -15.59 9.58 21.55
CA LEU A 143 -16.04 9.59 22.95
C LEU A 143 -15.01 10.25 23.87
N LEU A 144 -13.71 10.03 23.61
CA LEU A 144 -12.62 10.61 24.38
C LEU A 144 -12.37 12.09 24.04
N LYS A 145 -12.86 12.56 22.89
CA LYS A 145 -12.75 13.97 22.47
C LYS A 145 -13.49 14.87 23.47
N GLY A 146 -12.75 15.71 24.18
CA GLY A 146 -13.28 16.60 25.22
C GLY A 146 -13.26 16.01 26.64
N SER A 147 -12.71 14.81 26.82
CA SER A 147 -12.39 14.26 28.14
C SER A 147 -11.01 14.73 28.62
N GLU A 148 -10.76 14.68 29.94
CA GLU A 148 -9.43 14.96 30.52
C GLU A 148 -8.41 13.82 30.29
N ALA A 149 -8.82 12.72 29.63
CA ALA A 149 -7.98 11.55 29.39
C ALA A 149 -7.08 11.72 28.15
N PHE A 150 -6.21 12.73 28.18
CA PHE A 150 -5.35 13.11 27.06
C PHE A 150 -4.43 11.97 26.57
N ASP A 151 -3.81 11.22 27.49
CA ASP A 151 -2.91 10.11 27.13
C ASP A 151 -3.63 8.99 26.39
N SER A 152 -4.83 8.64 26.86
CA SER A 152 -5.68 7.63 26.21
C SER A 152 -6.13 8.07 24.83
N LEU A 153 -6.51 9.35 24.68
CA LEU A 153 -6.87 9.92 23.38
C LEU A 153 -5.70 9.88 22.40
N ASN A 154 -4.50 10.30 22.83
CA ASN A 154 -3.32 10.30 21.96
C ASN A 154 -2.91 8.88 21.53
N ALA A 155 -2.97 7.90 22.45
CA ALA A 155 -2.69 6.51 22.13
C ALA A 155 -3.68 5.94 21.09
N VAL A 156 -4.97 6.27 21.21
CA VAL A 156 -6.00 5.87 20.23
C VAL A 156 -5.75 6.54 18.87
N ILE A 157 -5.41 7.83 18.85
CA ILE A 157 -5.09 8.57 17.60
C ILE A 157 -3.92 7.92 16.85
N ILE A 158 -2.82 7.60 17.55
CA ILE A 158 -1.63 6.99 16.95
C ILE A 158 -1.97 5.61 16.38
N LYS A 159 -2.65 4.76 17.16
CA LYS A 159 -3.04 3.42 16.72
C LYS A 159 -4.00 3.46 15.54
N LEU A 160 -4.99 4.35 15.57
CA LEU A 160 -5.96 4.51 14.50
C LEU A 160 -5.27 4.98 13.20
N ARG A 161 -4.38 5.97 13.27
CA ARG A 161 -3.59 6.41 12.10
C ARG A 161 -2.82 5.24 11.48
N GLN A 162 -2.13 4.46 12.32
CA GLN A 162 -1.40 3.28 11.86
C GLN A 162 -2.33 2.23 11.23
N GLY A 163 -3.46 1.94 11.87
CA GLY A 163 -4.44 0.97 11.37
C GLY A 163 -5.09 1.40 10.05
N LEU A 164 -5.37 2.69 9.87
CA LEU A 164 -5.88 3.24 8.60
C LEU A 164 -4.86 3.03 7.48
N ARG A 165 -3.60 3.42 7.71
CA ARG A 165 -2.52 3.24 6.75
C ARG A 165 -2.29 1.77 6.39
N GLN A 166 -2.24 0.88 7.38
CA GLN A 166 -2.05 -0.55 7.15
C GLN A 166 -3.19 -1.15 6.33
N ARG A 167 -4.43 -0.78 6.62
CA ARG A 167 -5.59 -1.23 5.83
C ARG A 167 -5.49 -0.73 4.40
N ASP A 168 -5.17 0.54 4.20
CA ASP A 168 -5.07 1.13 2.87
C ASP A 168 -3.98 0.42 2.05
N ASP A 169 -2.83 0.13 2.65
CA ASP A 169 -1.76 -0.66 2.04
C ASP A 169 -2.22 -2.07 1.64
N LEU A 170 -2.98 -2.74 2.51
CA LEU A 170 -3.51 -4.08 2.23
C LEU A 170 -4.61 -4.08 1.17
N ILE A 171 -5.44 -3.04 1.08
CA ILE A 171 -6.42 -2.89 -0.01
C ILE A 171 -5.68 -2.85 -1.35
N PHE A 172 -4.63 -2.04 -1.48
CA PHE A 172 -3.86 -2.00 -2.72
C PHE A 172 -3.12 -3.32 -3.01
N ALA A 173 -2.55 -3.96 -1.99
CA ALA A 173 -1.90 -5.27 -2.14
C ALA A 173 -2.87 -6.37 -2.58
N LEU A 174 -4.10 -6.37 -2.04
CA LEU A 174 -5.17 -7.27 -2.46
C LEU A 174 -5.46 -7.08 -3.94
N VAL A 175 -5.58 -5.83 -4.39
CA VAL A 175 -5.90 -5.55 -5.79
C VAL A 175 -4.74 -5.94 -6.71
N ASP A 176 -3.50 -5.60 -6.36
CA ASP A 176 -2.33 -6.04 -7.14
C ASP A 176 -2.24 -7.57 -7.22
N SER A 177 -2.55 -8.29 -6.14
CA SER A 177 -2.59 -9.76 -6.12
C SER A 177 -3.65 -10.33 -7.06
N LEU A 178 -4.80 -9.66 -7.21
CA LEU A 178 -5.82 -10.05 -8.19
C LEU A 178 -5.34 -9.91 -9.63
N PHE A 179 -4.45 -8.95 -9.92
CA PHE A 179 -3.84 -8.75 -11.24
C PHE A 179 -2.63 -9.64 -11.50
N LEU A 180 -1.87 -10.05 -10.48
CA LEU A 180 -0.69 -10.92 -10.62
C LEU A 180 -1.00 -12.30 -11.24
N GLN A 181 -2.27 -12.71 -11.26
CA GLN A 181 -2.69 -13.97 -11.84
C GLN A 181 -2.75 -13.99 -13.38
N TYR A 182 -2.70 -12.83 -14.05
CA TYR A 182 -2.99 -12.71 -15.49
C TYR A 182 -1.86 -12.11 -16.33
N ASP A 183 -0.63 -12.16 -15.82
CA ASP A 183 0.50 -11.36 -16.32
C ASP A 183 0.22 -9.84 -16.19
N LYS A 184 1.24 -9.04 -15.90
CA LYS A 184 1.01 -7.71 -15.27
C LYS A 184 0.32 -6.68 -16.18
N ASP A 185 0.18 -6.96 -17.47
CA ASP A 185 -0.34 -6.01 -18.44
C ASP A 185 -1.82 -6.29 -18.77
N VAL A 186 -2.69 -5.43 -18.22
CA VAL A 186 -4.14 -5.50 -18.43
C VAL A 186 -4.51 -5.22 -19.89
N ALA A 187 -3.66 -4.51 -20.63
CA ALA A 187 -3.94 -4.14 -22.02
C ALA A 187 -3.94 -5.38 -22.94
N VAL A 188 -3.09 -6.38 -22.65
CA VAL A 188 -2.96 -7.60 -23.46
C VAL A 188 -3.94 -8.71 -23.04
N MET A 189 -4.67 -8.53 -21.94
CA MET A 189 -5.66 -9.50 -21.47
C MET A 189 -6.83 -9.63 -22.47
N SER A 190 -7.29 -10.87 -22.67
CA SER A 190 -8.52 -11.16 -23.41
C SER A 190 -9.76 -10.67 -22.68
N ASP A 191 -10.87 -10.49 -23.40
CA ASP A 191 -12.15 -10.07 -22.80
C ASP A 191 -12.65 -11.04 -21.72
N ARG A 192 -12.37 -12.34 -21.88
CA ARG A 192 -12.74 -13.37 -20.89
C ARG A 192 -11.96 -13.18 -19.59
N GLU A 193 -10.66 -12.90 -19.67
CA GLU A 193 -9.80 -12.64 -18.51
C GLU A 193 -10.20 -11.32 -17.83
N LYS A 194 -10.47 -10.26 -18.60
CA LYS A 194 -10.97 -8.98 -18.07
C LYS A 194 -12.27 -9.16 -17.29
N ARG A 195 -13.24 -9.91 -17.83
CA ARG A 195 -14.50 -10.25 -17.12
C ARG A 195 -14.27 -11.07 -15.85
N SER A 196 -13.32 -12.01 -15.86
CA SER A 196 -12.95 -12.80 -14.68
C SER A 196 -12.39 -11.91 -13.56
N VAL A 197 -11.46 -11.02 -13.90
CA VAL A 197 -10.89 -10.04 -12.96
C VAL A 197 -11.97 -9.10 -12.43
N ALA A 198 -12.80 -8.54 -13.31
CA ALA A 198 -13.92 -7.68 -12.94
C ALA A 198 -14.84 -8.36 -11.91
N ALA A 199 -15.26 -9.60 -12.15
CA ALA A 199 -16.12 -10.36 -11.25
C ALA A 199 -15.48 -10.67 -9.89
N ARG A 200 -14.14 -10.74 -9.83
CA ARG A 200 -13.38 -10.94 -8.59
C ARG A 200 -13.25 -9.64 -7.80
N LEU A 201 -12.95 -8.53 -8.47
CA LEU A 201 -12.93 -7.20 -7.88
C LEU A 201 -14.28 -6.86 -7.24
N GLU A 202 -15.38 -7.19 -7.91
CA GLU A 202 -16.75 -7.00 -7.41
C GLU A 202 -17.04 -7.88 -6.20
N ARG A 203 -16.76 -9.19 -6.28
CA ARG A 203 -16.95 -10.12 -5.15
C ARG A 203 -16.14 -9.75 -3.91
N ARG A 204 -15.06 -9.00 -4.07
CA ARG A 204 -14.19 -8.53 -2.99
C ARG A 204 -14.47 -7.09 -2.57
N ASN A 205 -15.51 -6.45 -3.11
CA ASN A 205 -15.94 -5.12 -2.70
C ASN A 205 -14.80 -4.09 -2.78
N VAL A 206 -13.92 -4.19 -3.78
CA VAL A 206 -12.70 -3.36 -3.86
C VAL A 206 -13.04 -1.87 -3.91
N PHE A 207 -14.00 -1.47 -4.74
CA PHE A 207 -14.39 -0.07 -4.90
C PHE A 207 -14.96 0.51 -3.60
N SER A 208 -15.88 -0.20 -2.95
CA SER A 208 -16.44 0.26 -1.68
C SER A 208 -15.39 0.25 -0.57
N GLY A 209 -14.44 -0.68 -0.58
CA GLY A 209 -13.27 -0.68 0.31
C GLY A 209 -12.42 0.57 0.16
N ILE A 210 -12.10 0.98 -1.07
CA ILE A 210 -11.33 2.20 -1.36
C ILE A 210 -12.13 3.46 -0.96
N GLN A 211 -13.42 3.53 -1.29
CA GLN A 211 -14.28 4.65 -0.90
C GLN A 211 -14.40 4.77 0.63
N GLN A 212 -14.62 3.65 1.32
CA GLN A 212 -14.69 3.61 2.77
C GLN A 212 -13.34 4.01 3.39
N SER A 213 -12.23 3.60 2.77
CA SER A 213 -10.90 4.00 3.21
C SER A 213 -10.70 5.51 3.20
N ILE A 214 -11.04 6.17 2.09
CA ILE A 214 -10.97 7.63 1.97
C ILE A 214 -11.93 8.30 2.97
N LYS A 215 -13.14 7.76 3.14
CA LYS A 215 -14.12 8.27 4.10
C LYS A 215 -13.60 8.22 5.53
N ASP A 216 -12.98 7.12 5.94
CA ASP A 216 -12.44 6.97 7.30
C ASP A 216 -11.26 7.90 7.55
N ASN A 217 -10.36 8.04 6.56
CA ASN A 217 -9.28 9.02 6.62
C ASN A 217 -9.82 10.46 6.75
N VAL A 218 -10.88 10.81 6.02
CA VAL A 218 -11.55 12.11 6.17
C VAL A 218 -12.19 12.26 7.55
N GLN A 219 -12.85 11.23 8.06
CA GLN A 219 -13.47 11.26 9.39
C GLN A 219 -12.45 11.38 10.52
N PHE A 220 -11.26 10.78 10.35
CA PHE A 220 -10.14 10.93 11.26
C PHE A 220 -9.71 12.39 11.37
N LEU A 221 -9.62 13.12 10.25
CA LEU A 221 -9.28 14.54 10.25
C LEU A 221 -10.32 15.40 10.96
N ASP A 222 -11.61 15.09 10.80
CA ASP A 222 -12.68 15.87 11.44
C ASP A 222 -12.70 15.68 12.97
N ALA A 223 -12.17 14.56 13.44
CA ALA A 223 -12.25 14.19 14.85
C ALA A 223 -10.93 14.42 15.63
N THR A 224 -9.84 14.82 14.98
CA THR A 224 -8.54 15.08 15.63
C THR A 224 -8.17 16.56 15.70
N GLU A 225 -7.43 16.94 16.74
CA GLU A 225 -6.66 18.18 16.80
C GLU A 225 -5.21 17.83 16.53
N LEU A 226 -4.65 18.32 15.42
CA LEU A 226 -3.35 17.89 14.91
C LEU A 226 -2.36 19.04 14.91
N THR A 227 -1.10 18.74 15.24
CA THR A 227 -0.01 19.71 15.12
C THR A 227 0.42 19.91 13.66
N GLY A 228 1.19 20.96 13.37
CA GLY A 228 1.75 21.20 12.02
C GLY A 228 2.50 19.97 11.49
N ASN A 229 3.33 19.35 12.33
CA ASN A 229 4.08 18.13 12.00
C ASN A 229 3.19 16.91 11.72
N ASP A 230 2.07 16.74 12.43
CA ASP A 230 1.14 15.64 12.17
C ASP A 230 0.41 15.82 10.83
N ILE A 231 0.03 17.05 10.50
CA ILE A 231 -0.68 17.35 9.25
C ILE A 231 0.24 17.09 8.03
N VAL A 232 1.54 17.36 8.13
CA VAL A 232 2.52 17.01 7.07
C VAL A 232 2.57 15.50 6.84
N LYS A 233 2.66 14.71 7.91
CA LYS A 233 2.69 13.25 7.81
C LYS A 233 1.44 12.72 7.13
N LEU A 234 0.27 13.28 7.46
CA LEU A 234 -0.99 12.93 6.80
C LEU A 234 -1.04 13.39 5.34
N GLY A 235 -0.38 14.50 5.01
CA GLY A 235 -0.17 14.95 3.63
C GLY A 235 0.68 13.96 2.83
N ASP A 236 1.75 13.43 3.41
CA ASP A 236 2.59 12.40 2.79
C ASP A 236 1.81 11.08 2.61
N GLU A 237 0.99 10.69 3.60
CA GLU A 237 0.11 9.51 3.52
C GLU A 237 -0.96 9.68 2.43
N HIS A 238 -1.57 10.86 2.31
CA HIS A 238 -2.47 11.20 1.21
C HIS A 238 -1.76 11.08 -0.15
N ALA A 239 -0.57 11.66 -0.30
CA ALA A 239 0.19 11.60 -1.54
C ALA A 239 0.53 10.15 -1.93
N ALA A 240 0.94 9.32 -0.96
CA ALA A 240 1.20 7.91 -1.17
C ALA A 240 -0.07 7.16 -1.63
N PHE A 241 -1.22 7.42 -1.00
CA PHE A 241 -2.51 6.87 -1.42
C PHE A 241 -2.85 7.27 -2.87
N VAL A 242 -2.71 8.55 -3.21
CA VAL A 242 -2.96 9.06 -4.57
C VAL A 242 -2.06 8.40 -5.60
N SER A 243 -0.78 8.20 -5.28
CA SER A 243 0.17 7.53 -6.17
C SER A 243 -0.28 6.10 -6.48
N LYS A 244 -0.66 5.33 -5.45
CA LYS A 244 -1.19 3.97 -5.62
C LYS A 244 -2.49 3.97 -6.42
N TRP A 245 -3.39 4.90 -6.11
CA TRP A 245 -4.66 5.06 -6.81
C TRP A 245 -4.48 5.37 -8.29
N ARG A 246 -3.56 6.26 -8.68
CA ARG A 246 -3.36 6.60 -10.11
C ARG A 246 -2.94 5.39 -10.94
N GLY A 247 -2.00 4.60 -10.42
CA GLY A 247 -1.55 3.37 -11.08
C GLY A 247 -2.67 2.34 -11.18
N LEU A 248 -3.42 2.15 -10.09
CA LEU A 248 -4.49 1.19 -10.05
C LEU A 248 -5.73 1.61 -10.86
N GLY A 249 -6.14 2.87 -10.74
CA GLY A 249 -7.33 3.44 -11.39
C GLY A 249 -7.25 3.30 -12.91
N LYS A 250 -6.04 3.42 -13.48
CA LYS A 250 -5.80 3.13 -14.90
C LYS A 250 -6.07 1.65 -15.23
N LYS A 251 -5.47 0.72 -14.48
CA LYS A 251 -5.69 -0.73 -14.66
C LYS A 251 -7.17 -1.09 -14.53
N LEU A 252 -7.87 -0.51 -13.56
CA LEU A 252 -9.31 -0.71 -13.37
C LEU A 252 -10.10 -0.19 -14.58
N ALA A 253 -9.79 1.02 -15.06
CA ALA A 253 -10.44 1.56 -16.27
C ALA A 253 -10.27 0.62 -17.47
N ASP A 254 -9.08 0.06 -17.66
CA ASP A 254 -8.77 -0.86 -18.76
C ASP A 254 -9.53 -2.20 -18.65
N VAL A 255 -9.72 -2.73 -17.43
CA VAL A 255 -10.57 -3.91 -17.18
C VAL A 255 -12.04 -3.63 -17.54
N TYR A 256 -12.53 -2.43 -17.24
CA TYR A 256 -13.94 -2.07 -17.39
C TYR A 256 -14.29 -1.40 -18.73
N ALA A 257 -13.31 -1.16 -19.61
CA ALA A 257 -13.49 -0.45 -20.88
C ALA A 257 -14.58 -1.04 -21.80
N GLY A 258 -14.86 -2.34 -21.71
CA GLY A 258 -15.90 -3.04 -22.50
C GLY A 258 -17.31 -3.06 -21.88
N THR A 259 -17.49 -2.62 -20.64
CA THR A 259 -18.74 -2.72 -19.88
C THR A 259 -19.01 -1.48 -19.02
N ALA A 260 -19.65 -0.48 -19.64
CA ALA A 260 -20.56 0.49 -19.03
C ALA A 260 -20.03 1.65 -18.14
N SER A 261 -20.71 2.79 -18.32
CA SER A 261 -20.55 4.10 -17.68
C SER A 261 -20.54 4.11 -16.15
N LYS A 262 -21.18 3.13 -15.49
CA LYS A 262 -21.28 3.08 -14.02
C LYS A 262 -19.92 2.93 -13.34
N ARG A 263 -19.01 2.13 -13.91
CA ARG A 263 -17.66 1.93 -13.33
C ARG A 263 -16.75 3.13 -13.58
N ALA A 264 -16.89 3.79 -14.74
CA ALA A 264 -16.26 5.08 -14.97
C ALA A 264 -16.73 6.14 -13.96
N ALA A 265 -18.03 6.16 -13.62
CA ALA A 265 -18.57 7.06 -12.60
C ALA A 265 -18.03 6.77 -11.19
N GLU A 266 -17.82 5.50 -10.83
CA GLU A 266 -17.21 5.13 -9.54
C GLU A 266 -15.74 5.55 -9.45
N LEU A 267 -14.97 5.41 -10.54
CA LEU A 267 -13.59 5.92 -10.61
C LEU A 267 -13.55 7.44 -10.40
N ALA A 268 -14.39 8.18 -11.13
CA ALA A 268 -14.51 9.63 -10.97
C ALA A 268 -14.99 10.06 -9.57
N THR A 269 -15.85 9.25 -8.94
CA THR A 269 -16.28 9.46 -7.55
C THR A 269 -15.10 9.35 -6.59
N ILE A 270 -14.25 8.34 -6.76
CA ILE A 270 -13.04 8.17 -5.95
C ILE A 270 -12.08 9.35 -6.14
N ASP A 271 -11.84 9.81 -7.37
CA ASP A 271 -11.03 11.00 -7.64
C ASP A 271 -11.58 12.26 -6.94
N THR A 272 -12.90 12.40 -6.94
CA THR A 272 -13.59 13.49 -6.23
C THR A 272 -13.39 13.37 -4.72
N MET A 273 -13.51 12.16 -4.15
CA MET A 273 -13.30 11.92 -2.72
C MET A 273 -11.85 12.20 -2.30
N ILE A 274 -10.88 11.78 -3.10
CA ILE A 274 -9.45 12.08 -2.90
C ILE A 274 -9.19 13.59 -2.91
N SER A 275 -9.82 14.31 -3.83
CA SER A 275 -9.69 15.77 -3.92
C SER A 275 -10.32 16.47 -2.71
N ARG A 276 -11.47 15.98 -2.23
CA ARG A 276 -12.09 16.46 -0.99
C ARG A 276 -11.22 16.18 0.24
N TRP A 277 -10.57 15.02 0.30
CA TRP A 277 -9.63 14.69 1.37
C TRP A 277 -8.46 15.68 1.38
N LYS A 278 -7.86 15.98 0.21
CA LYS A 278 -6.80 17.00 0.08
C LYS A 278 -7.28 18.38 0.57
N SER A 279 -8.47 18.81 0.13
CA SER A 279 -9.04 20.10 0.54
C SER A 279 -9.25 20.19 2.04
N LYS A 280 -9.78 19.12 2.67
CA LYS A 280 -9.93 19.04 4.13
C LYS A 280 -8.60 19.10 4.87
N LEU A 281 -7.56 18.41 4.39
CA LEU A 281 -6.21 18.49 4.95
C LEU A 281 -5.68 19.93 4.91
N GLY A 282 -5.78 20.60 3.76
CA GLY A 282 -5.35 21.99 3.62
C GLY A 282 -6.14 22.94 4.52
N GLY A 283 -7.46 22.82 4.57
CA GLY A 283 -8.30 23.64 5.45
C GLY A 283 -8.02 23.41 6.93
N LEU A 284 -7.72 22.17 7.34
CA LEU A 284 -7.32 21.85 8.71
C LEU A 284 -5.97 22.48 9.06
N TYR A 285 -4.99 22.40 8.15
CA TYR A 285 -3.66 23.00 8.33
C TYR A 285 -3.75 24.48 8.69
N TRP A 286 -4.42 25.27 7.84
CA TRP A 286 -4.52 26.71 8.06
C TRP A 286 -5.37 27.06 9.28
N ARG A 287 -6.45 26.32 9.52
CA ARG A 287 -7.28 26.54 10.72
C ARG A 287 -6.49 26.31 12.00
N THR A 288 -5.72 25.22 12.07
CA THR A 288 -4.92 24.93 13.27
C THR A 288 -3.81 25.96 13.45
N LEU A 289 -3.16 26.40 12.37
CA LEU A 289 -2.18 27.48 12.42
C LEU A 289 -2.78 28.80 12.93
N ASN A 290 -3.94 29.21 12.42
CA ASN A 290 -4.66 30.38 12.96
C ASN A 290 -4.94 30.24 14.46
N ASN A 291 -5.34 29.05 14.92
CA ASN A 291 -5.58 28.80 16.34
C ASN A 291 -4.31 28.96 17.19
N VAL A 292 -3.11 28.75 16.63
CA VAL A 292 -1.86 29.02 17.37
C VAL A 292 -1.74 30.51 17.67
N PHE A 293 -1.96 31.39 16.69
CA PHE A 293 -1.95 32.84 16.89
C PHE A 293 -3.04 33.31 17.87
N VAL A 294 -4.25 32.77 17.75
CA VAL A 294 -5.37 33.11 18.65
C VAL A 294 -5.07 32.69 20.09
N LYS A 295 -4.53 31.48 20.32
CA LYS A 295 -4.16 31.02 21.67
C LYS A 295 -3.03 31.84 22.29
N ALA A 296 -2.10 32.33 21.47
CA ALA A 296 -1.04 33.23 21.89
C ALA A 296 -1.50 34.70 22.04
N ALA A 297 -2.78 34.99 21.80
CA ALA A 297 -3.36 36.34 21.84
C ALA A 297 -2.65 37.34 20.90
N ILE A 298 -2.07 36.87 19.80
CA ILE A 298 -1.45 37.72 18.78
C ILE A 298 -2.52 38.14 17.75
N PRO A 299 -2.74 39.45 17.53
CA PRO A 299 -3.85 39.95 16.71
C PRO A 299 -3.57 39.88 15.20
N VAL A 300 -3.19 38.70 14.71
CA VAL A 300 -3.03 38.44 13.27
C VAL A 300 -4.40 38.13 12.66
N ARG A 301 -4.72 38.74 11.52
CA ARG A 301 -5.95 38.43 10.78
C ARG A 301 -5.93 36.96 10.29
N PRO A 302 -7.08 36.31 10.16
CA PRO A 302 -7.11 34.92 9.73
C PRO A 302 -6.66 34.77 8.27
N PHE A 303 -5.96 33.67 7.97
CA PHE A 303 -5.48 33.32 6.63
C PHE A 303 -5.85 31.87 6.27
N SER A 304 -5.93 31.57 4.97
CA SER A 304 -6.39 30.27 4.46
C SER A 304 -5.41 29.60 3.50
N ASN A 305 -4.29 30.25 3.20
CA ASN A 305 -3.23 29.75 2.32
C ASN A 305 -1.90 30.47 2.62
N GLY A 306 -0.80 29.98 2.04
CA GLY A 306 0.53 30.50 2.32
C GLY A 306 0.77 31.92 1.82
N GLN A 307 0.13 32.32 0.72
CA GLN A 307 0.22 33.69 0.21
C GLN A 307 -0.50 34.68 1.14
N GLU A 308 -1.69 34.33 1.60
CA GLU A 308 -2.43 35.10 2.61
C GLU A 308 -1.65 35.17 3.92
N PHE A 309 -1.09 34.06 4.39
CA PHE A 309 -0.24 34.01 5.59
C PHE A 309 0.93 34.99 5.47
N TYR A 310 1.71 34.91 4.39
CA TYR A 310 2.83 35.82 4.14
C TYR A 310 2.39 37.29 4.13
N THR A 311 1.34 37.60 3.39
CA THR A 311 0.85 38.99 3.22
C THR A 311 0.34 39.56 4.55
N ILE A 312 -0.45 38.78 5.29
CA ILE A 312 -1.05 39.21 6.55
C ILE A 312 0.00 39.32 7.65
N LEU A 313 0.92 38.36 7.75
CA LEU A 313 1.96 38.39 8.76
C LEU A 313 2.94 39.54 8.52
N THR A 314 3.33 39.76 7.27
CA THR A 314 4.20 40.88 6.91
C THR A 314 3.56 42.22 7.27
N ALA A 315 2.27 42.41 6.96
CA ALA A 315 1.55 43.62 7.33
C ALA A 315 1.44 43.82 8.84
N TYR A 316 1.27 42.72 9.61
CA TYR A 316 1.28 42.77 11.07
C TYR A 316 2.65 43.21 11.61
N LEU A 317 3.74 42.63 11.08
CA LEU A 317 5.11 43.01 11.47
C LEU A 317 5.42 44.47 11.14
N ASP A 318 5.03 44.94 9.95
CA ASP A 318 5.22 46.34 9.56
C ASP A 318 4.50 47.31 10.51
N GLU A 319 3.29 46.95 10.95
CA GLU A 319 2.53 47.77 11.89
C GLU A 319 3.19 47.80 13.27
N GLU A 320 3.65 46.66 13.78
CA GLU A 320 4.31 46.57 15.09
C GLU A 320 5.69 47.23 15.10
N ILE A 321 6.47 47.10 14.02
CA ILE A 321 7.73 47.83 13.80
C ILE A 321 7.49 49.34 13.85
N ARG A 322 6.45 49.83 13.15
CA ARG A 322 6.09 51.26 13.17
C ARG A 322 5.71 51.72 14.58
N LYS A 323 4.84 50.98 15.29
CA LYS A 323 4.46 51.32 16.68
C LYS A 323 5.65 51.31 17.62
N ALA A 324 6.57 50.36 17.48
CA ALA A 324 7.76 50.26 18.31
C ALA A 324 8.69 51.48 18.20
N ARG A 325 8.68 52.17 17.04
CA ARG A 325 9.42 53.43 16.83
C ARG A 325 8.76 54.63 17.51
N ASP A 326 7.44 54.61 17.67
CA ASP A 326 6.64 55.74 18.17
C ASP A 326 6.29 55.66 19.68
N GLU A 327 6.35 54.47 20.28
CA GLU A 327 5.91 54.22 21.68
C GLU A 327 7.04 54.20 22.74
N LYS A 328 6.67 54.41 24.01
CA LYS A 328 7.59 54.35 25.17
C LYS A 328 8.05 52.91 25.50
N ASP A 329 9.30 52.79 25.94
CA ASP A 329 10.13 51.58 26.04
C ASP A 329 9.50 50.29 26.63
N GLY A 330 8.56 50.38 27.58
CA GLY A 330 8.06 49.19 28.30
C GLY A 330 7.07 48.32 27.51
N GLN A 331 6.23 48.91 26.66
CA GLN A 331 5.19 48.16 25.93
C GLN A 331 5.70 47.55 24.63
N ARG A 332 6.73 48.15 24.01
CA ARG A 332 7.30 47.67 22.74
C ARG A 332 8.00 46.31 22.89
N TYR A 333 8.77 46.12 23.97
CA TYR A 333 9.49 44.86 24.19
C TYR A 333 8.54 43.72 24.55
N PHE A 334 7.51 43.99 25.37
CA PHE A 334 6.51 42.98 25.75
C PHE A 334 5.78 42.38 24.54
N ARG A 335 5.40 43.20 23.55
CA ARG A 335 4.75 42.70 22.32
C ARG A 335 5.70 41.89 21.45
N TYR A 336 6.96 42.32 21.35
CA TYR A 336 7.99 41.55 20.67
C TYR A 336 8.21 40.20 21.35
N GLU A 337 8.44 40.16 22.66
CA GLU A 337 8.64 38.92 23.43
C GLU A 337 7.44 37.95 23.30
N ALA A 338 6.21 38.48 23.34
CA ALA A 338 5.00 37.69 23.13
C ALA A 338 4.92 37.08 21.72
N PHE A 339 5.39 37.79 20.69
CA PHE A 339 5.41 37.29 19.32
C PHE A 339 6.66 36.44 19.04
N ALA A 340 7.85 37.02 19.11
CA ALA A 340 9.11 36.44 18.69
C ALA A 340 9.53 35.28 19.60
N ASP A 341 9.60 35.55 20.91
CA ASP A 341 10.19 34.62 21.88
C ASP A 341 9.21 33.56 22.34
N SER A 342 7.91 33.88 22.38
CA SER A 342 6.88 32.97 22.88
C SER A 342 6.15 32.19 21.78
N LEU A 343 6.15 32.67 20.53
CA LEU A 343 5.38 32.07 19.43
C LEU A 343 6.21 31.77 18.18
N TRP A 344 6.86 32.78 17.60
CA TRP A 344 7.52 32.69 16.29
C TRP A 344 8.66 31.67 16.31
N HIS A 345 9.68 31.90 17.15
CA HIS A 345 10.86 31.04 17.20
C HIS A 345 10.57 29.65 17.80
N PRO A 346 9.78 29.49 18.88
CA PRO A 346 9.57 28.17 19.48
C PRO A 346 8.57 27.29 18.74
N HIS A 347 7.61 27.88 18.01
CA HIS A 347 6.50 27.13 17.43
C HIS A 347 6.38 27.33 15.92
N ILE A 348 6.30 28.57 15.43
CA ILE A 348 6.03 28.81 14.00
C ILE A 348 7.21 28.37 13.13
N VAL A 349 8.43 28.80 13.46
CA VAL A 349 9.64 28.47 12.71
C VAL A 349 9.91 26.96 12.67
N PRO A 350 9.94 26.21 13.79
CA PRO A 350 10.26 24.79 13.74
C PRO A 350 9.10 23.92 13.22
N ASP A 351 7.85 24.20 13.59
CA ASP A 351 6.73 23.28 13.30
C ASP A 351 5.97 23.59 12.01
N TRP A 352 6.00 24.85 11.55
CA TRP A 352 5.15 25.32 10.46
C TRP A 352 5.93 25.78 9.23
N ILE A 353 7.00 26.56 9.37
CA ILE A 353 7.74 27.09 8.21
C ILE A 353 8.29 25.97 7.30
N PRO A 354 9.00 24.93 7.79
CA PRO A 354 9.49 23.84 6.96
C PRO A 354 8.37 23.15 6.18
N SER A 355 7.19 23.02 6.79
CA SER A 355 6.04 22.39 6.14
C SER A 355 5.42 23.26 5.06
N MET A 356 5.33 24.58 5.27
CA MET A 356 4.88 25.52 4.23
C MET A 356 5.84 25.54 3.05
N VAL A 357 7.15 25.51 3.28
CA VAL A 357 8.14 25.47 2.20
C VAL A 357 8.06 24.16 1.44
N LYS A 358 8.04 23.01 2.13
CA LYS A 358 7.92 21.67 1.51
C LYS A 358 6.66 21.55 0.63
N THR A 359 5.55 22.13 1.08
CA THR A 359 4.27 22.06 0.37
C THR A 359 4.08 23.17 -0.68
N GLY A 360 5.05 24.07 -0.84
CA GLY A 360 4.98 25.20 -1.77
C GLY A 360 4.06 26.34 -1.34
N GLY A 361 3.65 26.37 -0.06
CA GLY A 361 2.90 27.49 0.52
C GLY A 361 3.74 28.75 0.71
N LEU A 362 5.04 28.59 0.98
CA LEU A 362 6.01 29.69 1.04
C LEU A 362 7.23 29.38 0.17
N THR A 363 7.82 30.42 -0.40
CA THR A 363 9.15 30.36 -1.02
C THR A 363 10.21 30.66 0.03
N GLN A 364 11.47 30.30 -0.23
CA GLN A 364 12.57 30.69 0.67
C GLN A 364 12.65 32.21 0.83
N GLN A 365 12.45 32.96 -0.26
CA GLN A 365 12.41 34.42 -0.24
C GLN A 365 11.32 34.98 0.70
N HIS A 366 10.13 34.37 0.75
CA HIS A 366 9.10 34.78 1.69
C HIS A 366 9.53 34.57 3.15
N VAL A 367 10.19 33.45 3.43
CA VAL A 367 10.72 33.14 4.78
C VAL A 367 11.78 34.16 5.17
N ASP A 368 12.74 34.42 4.28
CA ASP A 368 13.82 35.37 4.51
C ASP A 368 13.26 36.79 4.77
N THR A 369 12.28 37.23 3.98
CA THR A 369 11.63 38.54 4.17
C THR A 369 10.93 38.65 5.52
N ILE A 370 10.26 37.59 5.97
CA ILE A 370 9.62 37.60 7.29
C ILE A 370 10.69 37.67 8.38
N GLN A 371 11.76 36.88 8.26
CA GLN A 371 12.85 36.87 9.24
C GLN A 371 13.54 38.24 9.33
N GLU A 372 13.84 38.87 8.20
CA GLU A 372 14.41 40.23 8.16
C GLU A 372 13.55 41.24 8.93
N LYS A 373 12.23 41.12 8.86
CA LYS A 373 11.30 42.00 9.61
C LYS A 373 11.27 41.70 11.11
N VAL A 374 11.37 40.43 11.49
CA VAL A 374 11.50 40.05 12.91
C VAL A 374 12.80 40.60 13.48
N ASP A 375 13.91 40.46 12.73
CA ASP A 375 15.22 40.97 13.12
C ASP A 375 15.24 42.53 13.18
N GLU A 376 14.57 43.20 12.23
CA GLU A 376 14.38 44.66 12.27
C GLU A 376 13.61 45.07 13.53
N TRP A 377 12.53 44.35 13.87
CA TRP A 377 11.75 44.63 15.07
C TRP A 377 12.58 44.44 16.34
N GLU A 378 13.35 43.35 16.42
CA GLU A 378 14.28 43.07 17.52
C GLU A 378 15.27 44.21 17.73
N ALA A 379 15.89 44.71 16.67
CA ALA A 379 16.87 45.77 16.72
C ALA A 379 16.30 47.10 17.26
N ILE A 380 15.00 47.34 17.08
CA ILE A 380 14.31 48.54 17.58
C ILE A 380 13.96 48.42 19.07
N VAL A 381 13.54 47.24 19.50
CA VAL A 381 13.02 47.04 20.87
C VAL A 381 14.08 46.62 21.87
N SER A 382 15.19 46.03 21.41
CA SER A 382 16.27 45.53 22.27
C SER A 382 16.89 46.68 23.06
N PRO A 383 17.10 46.53 24.39
CA PRO A 383 17.85 47.50 25.17
C PRO A 383 19.25 47.66 24.57
N PRO A 384 19.82 48.88 24.53
CA PRO A 384 21.21 49.03 24.11
C PRO A 384 22.09 48.15 25.00
N LEU A 385 23.06 47.43 24.41
CA LEU A 385 23.96 46.49 25.11
C LEU A 385 24.58 47.11 26.38
N THR A 386 24.76 48.42 26.41
CA THR A 386 25.18 49.19 27.60
C THR A 386 24.25 49.00 28.81
N ALA A 387 22.92 48.96 28.62
CA ALA A 387 21.96 48.72 29.70
C ALA A 387 22.09 47.30 30.28
N VAL A 388 22.31 46.30 29.43
CA VAL A 388 22.56 44.91 29.87
C VAL A 388 23.87 44.81 30.65
N TYR A 389 24.95 45.43 30.16
CA TYR A 389 26.22 45.48 30.89
C TYR A 389 26.14 46.25 32.21
N ILE A 390 25.31 47.30 32.29
CA ILE A 390 25.05 48.01 33.55
C ILE A 390 24.32 47.10 34.54
N VAL A 391 23.31 46.35 34.11
CA VAL A 391 22.59 45.39 34.99
C VAL A 391 23.53 44.28 35.47
N ILE A 392 24.32 43.68 34.57
CA ILE A 392 25.33 42.68 34.93
C ILE A 392 26.36 43.28 35.91
N GLY A 393 26.80 44.52 35.67
CA GLY A 393 27.71 45.25 36.55
C GLY A 393 27.13 45.48 37.94
N ILE A 394 25.84 45.83 38.05
CA ILE A 394 25.14 46.00 39.32
C ILE A 394 25.02 44.65 40.06
N VAL A 395 24.65 43.58 39.38
CA VAL A 395 24.55 42.24 39.98
C VAL A 395 25.91 41.77 40.50
N MET A 396 26.98 41.94 39.71
CA MET A 396 28.35 41.64 40.14
C MET A 396 28.77 42.48 41.34
N LEU A 397 28.43 43.77 41.37
CA LEU A 397 28.75 44.66 42.49
C LEU A 397 28.03 44.26 43.78
N VAL A 398 26.77 43.83 43.69
CA VAL A 398 26.00 43.29 44.82
C VAL A 398 26.64 42.00 45.35
N VAL A 399 27.05 41.09 44.46
CA VAL A 399 27.73 39.84 44.85
C VAL A 399 29.07 40.13 45.54
N VAL A 400 29.88 41.05 45.00
CA VAL A 400 31.16 41.45 45.60
C VAL A 400 30.94 42.10 46.97
N LEU A 401 29.97 43.01 47.11
CA LEU A 401 29.62 43.62 48.40
C LEU A 401 29.15 42.58 49.42
N TYR A 402 28.36 41.60 48.99
CA TYR A 402 27.91 40.49 49.83
C TYR A 402 29.09 39.63 50.30
N LEU A 403 29.99 39.26 49.39
CA LEU A 403 31.19 38.47 49.72
C LEU A 403 32.15 39.26 50.62
N TYR A 404 32.35 40.55 50.38
CA TYR A 404 33.16 41.43 51.22
C TYR A 404 32.57 41.58 52.63
N ARG A 405 31.26 41.82 52.75
CA ARG A 405 30.58 41.84 54.05
C ARG A 405 30.70 40.51 54.78
N ARG A 406 30.59 39.39 54.06
CA ARG A 406 30.76 38.04 54.63
C ARG A 406 32.19 37.84 55.13
N TYR A 407 33.19 38.24 54.34
CA TYR A 407 34.61 38.16 54.71
C TYR A 407 34.93 38.98 55.96
N MET A 408 34.47 40.23 56.04
CA MET A 408 34.69 41.10 57.22
C MET A 408 34.04 40.53 58.49
N ARG A 409 32.82 39.97 58.41
CA ARG A 409 32.16 39.30 59.55
C ARG A 409 32.89 38.04 60.01
N THR A 410 33.55 37.32 59.10
CA THR A 410 34.36 36.15 59.48
C THR A 410 35.65 36.58 60.18
N ARG A 411 36.22 37.73 59.79
CA ARG A 411 37.44 38.26 60.39
C ARG A 411 37.24 38.82 61.80
N GLU A 412 36.13 39.52 62.05
CA GLU A 412 35.75 39.97 63.41
C GLU A 412 35.55 38.81 64.40
N LYS A 413 35.11 37.63 63.94
CA LYS A 413 34.95 36.44 64.79
C LYS A 413 36.25 35.68 65.07
N VAL A 414 37.35 36.03 64.41
CA VAL A 414 38.67 35.40 64.61
C VAL A 414 39.55 36.27 65.53
N GLU A 415 39.19 37.54 65.73
CA GLU A 415 39.89 38.48 66.62
C GLU A 415 39.18 38.69 67.99
N THR A 416 38.09 37.97 68.26
CA THR A 416 37.48 37.78 69.59
C THR A 416 37.64 36.34 70.03
#